data_AF-A0A354YC22-F1
#
_entry.id   AF-A0A354YC22-F1
#
_cell.length_a   1.000
_cell.length_b   1.000
_cell.length_c   1.000
_cell.angle_alpha   90.00
_cell.angle_beta   90.00
_cell.angle_gamma   90.00
#
_symmetry.space_group_name_H-M   'P 1'
#
loop_
_entity.id
_entity.type
_entity.pdbx_description
1 polymer ?
#
loop_
_entity_poly.entity_id
_entity_poly.type
_entity_poly.pdbx_seq_one_letter_code
_entity_poly.pdbx_strand_id
1 'polypeptide(L)' 'MAASIPLDRTDLRLLALLQTQGRTSNADLAAQINLSASACLRRTQRLEAA' A
#
# COMPACT_ATOMS: atom_id res chain seq x y z
N MET A 1 -8.57 -19.11 8.28
CA MET A 1 -9.12 -17.95 9.02
C MET A 1 -8.35 -16.74 8.55
N ALA A 2 -8.93 -15.90 7.68
CA ALA A 2 -8.22 -14.71 7.20
C ALA A 2 -8.12 -13.70 8.34
N ALA A 3 -6.90 -13.38 8.76
CA ALA A 3 -6.67 -12.34 9.75
C ALA A 3 -7.24 -11.03 9.19
N SER A 4 -8.27 -10.49 9.85
CA SER A 4 -8.88 -9.23 9.43
C SER A 4 -8.01 -8.08 9.93
N ILE A 5 -6.96 -7.75 9.18
CA ILE A 5 -6.16 -6.55 9.49
C ILE A 5 -7.05 -5.32 9.25
N PRO A 6 -7.12 -4.37 10.20
CA PRO A 6 -7.81 -3.11 9.96
C PRO A 6 -7.11 -2.33 8.85
N LEU A 7 -7.73 -2.30 7.68
CA LEU A 7 -7.31 -1.50 6.53
C LEU A 7 -7.88 -0.10 6.66
N ASP A 8 -7.03 0.92 6.52
CA ASP A 8 -7.51 2.29 6.39
C ASP A 8 -7.73 2.67 4.92
N ARG A 9 -8.30 3.87 4.70
CA ARG A 9 -8.58 4.38 3.35
C ARG A 9 -7.32 4.47 2.47
N THR A 10 -6.17 4.70 3.08
CA THR A 10 -4.90 4.83 2.36
C THR A 10 -4.40 3.46 1.93
N ASP A 11 -4.53 2.44 2.77
CA ASP A 11 -4.22 1.06 2.41
C ASP A 11 -5.10 0.56 1.27
N LEU A 12 -6.39 0.87 1.30
CA LEU A 12 -7.32 0.51 0.22
C LEU A 12 -6.92 1.16 -1.12
N ARG A 13 -6.49 2.43 -1.09
CA ARG A 13 -5.97 3.10 -2.30
C ARG A 13 -4.65 2.51 -2.77
N LEU A 14 -3.75 2.16 -1.85
CA LEU A 14 -2.48 1.51 -2.16
C LEU A 14 -2.71 0.13 -2.80
N LEU A 15 -3.61 -0.67 -2.25
CA LEU A 15 -4.00 -1.97 -2.81
C LEU A 15 -4.63 -1.83 -4.20
N ALA A 16 -5.52 -0.85 -4.40
CA ALA A 16 -6.10 -0.59 -5.71
C ALA A 16 -5.04 -0.18 -6.76
N LEU A 17 -4.07 0.65 -6.36
CA LEU A 17 -2.95 1.02 -7.23
C LEU A 17 -2.02 -0.15 -7.52
N LEU A 18 -1.71 -0.99 -6.53
CA LEU A 18 -0.90 -2.19 -6.72
C LEU A 18 -1.59 -3.21 -7.62
N GLN A 19 -2.91 -3.37 -7.51
CA GLN A 19 -3.69 -4.26 -8.37
C GLN A 19 -3.74 -3.78 -9.83
N THR A 20 -3.76 -2.46 -10.04
CA THR A 20 -3.78 -1.87 -11.39
C THR A 20 -2.38 -1.70 -11.99
N GLN A 21 -1.37 -1.43 -11.16
CA GLN A 21 -0.01 -1.07 -11.55
C GLN A 21 1.05 -1.83 -10.72
N GLY A 22 0.99 -3.16 -10.72
CA GLY A 22 1.86 -4.00 -9.88
C GLY A 22 3.36 -3.95 -10.19
N ARG A 23 3.80 -3.23 -11.23
CA ARG A 23 5.22 -3.04 -11.58
C ARG A 23 5.78 -1.69 -11.14
N THR A 24 4.95 -0.83 -10.55
CA THR A 24 5.32 0.53 -10.15
C THR A 24 6.08 0.53 -8.83
N SER A 25 7.10 1.38 -8.71
CA SER A 25 7.91 1.50 -7.50
C SER A 25 7.11 2.05 -6.33
N ASN A 26 7.47 1.66 -5.10
CA ASN A 26 6.87 2.22 -3.89
C ASN A 26 7.01 3.76 -3.79
N ALA A 27 8.05 4.34 -4.37
CA ALA A 27 8.21 5.80 -4.44
C ALA A 27 7.17 6.47 -5.35
N ASP A 28 6.90 5.89 -6.51
CA ASP A 28 5.90 6.39 -7.47
C ASP A 28 4.47 6.17 -6.96
N LEU A 29 4.20 5.03 -6.32
CA LEU A 29 2.95 4.78 -5.63
C LEU A 29 2.72 5.79 -4.51
N ALA A 30 3.76 6.09 -3.71
CA ALA A 30 3.68 7.08 -2.66
C ALA A 30 3.34 8.48 -3.20
N ALA A 31 3.95 8.87 -4.33
CA ALA A 31 3.63 10.13 -5.00
C ALA A 31 2.15 10.21 -5.43
N GLN A 32 1.59 9.11 -5.95
CA GLN A 32 0.17 9.05 -6.37
C GLN A 32 -0.82 9.17 -5.20
N ILE A 33 -0.46 8.70 -4.00
CA ILE A 33 -1.32 8.73 -2.81
C ILE A 33 -0.96 9.82 -1.79
N ASN A 34 -0.09 10.77 -2.17
CA ASN A 34 0.40 11.85 -1.30
C ASN A 34 1.04 11.34 0.01
N LEU A 35 1.87 10.31 -0.10
CA LEU A 35 2.69 9.80 1.00
C LEU A 35 4.19 10.00 0.74
N SER A 36 4.98 9.94 1.80
CA SER A 36 6.41 9.71 1.66
C SER A 36 6.70 8.26 1.26
N ALA A 37 7.79 8.02 0.54
CA ALA A 37 8.21 6.67 0.14
C ALA A 37 8.38 5.73 1.35
N SER A 38 8.89 6.25 2.47
CA SER A 38 9.04 5.49 3.72
C SER A 38 7.70 5.12 4.37
N ALA A 39 6.69 5.99 4.28
CA ALA A 39 5.35 5.69 4.78
C ALA A 39 4.63 4.65 3.90
N CYS A 40 4.80 4.73 2.59
CA CYS A 40 4.27 3.74 1.65
C CYS A 40 4.90 2.36 1.92
N LEU A 41 6.23 2.27 2.03
CA LEU A 41 6.94 1.02 2.29
C LEU A 41 6.47 0.34 3.58
N ARG A 42 6.35 1.08 4.69
CA ARG A 42 5.89 0.53 5.97
C ARG A 42 4.47 -0.05 5.88
N ARG A 43 3.60 0.59 5.10
CA ARG A 43 2.23 0.12 4.87
C ARG A 43 2.23 -1.14 4.01
N THR A 44 2.99 -1.17 2.91
CA THR A 44 3.15 -2.37 2.07
C THR A 44 3.65 -3.55 2.89
N GLN A 45 4.70 -3.37 3.70
CA GLN A 45 5.23 -4.43 4.58
C GLN A 45 4.18 -4.94 5.58
N ARG A 46 3.36 -4.06 6.15
CA ARG A 46 2.26 -4.46 7.03
C ARG A 46 1.19 -5.26 6.30
N LEU A 47 0.88 -4.91 5.06
CA LEU A 47 -0.09 -5.60 4.21
C LEU A 47 0.44 -6.97 3.73
N GLU A 48 1.75 -7.11 3.52
CA GLU A 48 2.39 -8.38 3.15
C GLU A 48 2.55 -9.35 4.32
N ALA A 49 2.70 -8.84 5.55
CA ALA A 49 2.82 -9.65 6.76
C ALA A 49 1.48 -10.20 7.28
N ALA A 50 0.38 -9.95 6.56
CA ALA A 50 -1.01 -10.25 6.90
C ALA A 50 -1.46 -11.64 6.46
#